data_AF-A0A925B6I9-F1
#
_entry.id   AF-A0A925B6I9-F1
#
_cell.length_a   1.000
_cell.length_b   1.000
_cell.length_c   1.000
_cell.angle_alpha   90.00
_cell.angle_beta   90.00
_cell.angle_gamma   90.00
#
_symmetry.space_group_name_H-M   'P 1'
#
loop_
_entity.id
_entity.type
_entity.pdbx_description
1 polymer ?
#
loop_
_entity_poly.entity_id
_entity_poly.type
_entity_poly.pdbx_seq_one_letter_code
_entity_poly.pdbx_strand_id
1 'polypeptide(L)' 'MLTALSIRDVVLIERLDLSFGAGLTVLTGETGAGKSILLDSLGLALGARADAGLVRAGADQASV' A
#
# COMPACT_ATOMS: atom_id res chain seq x y z
N MET A 1 9.86 14.20 -3.13
CA MET A 1 9.36 13.27 -4.16
C MET A 1 9.32 11.89 -3.53
N LEU A 2 8.25 11.12 -3.73
CA LEU A 2 8.17 9.75 -3.24
C LEU A 2 9.23 8.91 -3.97
N THR A 3 10.14 8.27 -3.23
CA THR A 3 11.24 7.46 -3.78
C THR A 3 10.96 5.97 -3.65
N ALA A 4 10.29 5.58 -2.58
CA ALA A 4 9.91 4.20 -2.30
C ALA A 4 8.63 4.14 -1.45
N LEU A 5 7.99 2.98 -1.46
CA LEU A 5 6.87 2.63 -0.57
C LEU A 5 7.08 1.17 -0.12
N SER A 6 7.05 0.93 1.20
CA SER A 6 7.33 -0.39 1.78
C SER A 6 6.13 -0.85 2.60
N ILE A 7 5.33 -1.76 2.07
CA ILE A 7 4.07 -2.22 2.68
C ILE A 7 4.31 -3.55 3.39
N ARG A 8 3.82 -3.67 4.63
CA ARG A 8 3.84 -4.90 5.42
C ARG A 8 2.45 -5.17 6.01
N ASP A 9 1.97 -6.38 5.79
CA ASP A 9 0.74 -6.91 6.38
C ASP A 9 -0.51 -6.04 6.16
N VAL A 10 -0.66 -5.48 4.95
CA VAL A 10 -1.84 -4.69 4.56
C VAL A 10 -2.80 -5.51 3.69
N VAL A 11 -4.00 -5.81 4.20
CA VAL A 11 -5.08 -6.55 3.53
C VAL A 11 -4.59 -7.89 2.93
N LEU A 12 -4.28 -7.93 1.63
CA LEU A 12 -3.78 -9.13 0.94
C LEU A 12 -2.24 -9.16 0.82
N ILE A 13 -1.58 -8.05 1.12
CA ILE A 13 -0.12 -7.87 0.97
C ILE A 13 0.56 -8.24 2.28
N GLU A 14 1.28 -9.35 2.30
CA GLU A 14 2.22 -9.67 3.39
C GLU A 14 3.45 -8.76 3.31
N ARG A 15 4.05 -8.65 2.12
CA ARG A 15 5.21 -7.80 1.88
C ARG A 15 5.22 -7.26 0.46
N LEU A 16 5.44 -5.95 0.33
CA LEU A 16 5.73 -5.32 -0.96
C LEU A 16 6.70 -4.17 -0.78
N ASP A 17 7.70 -4.10 -1.66
CA ASP A 17 8.68 -3.01 -1.70
C ASP A 17 8.65 -2.41 -3.12
N LEU A 18 8.27 -1.13 -3.24
CA LEU A 18 8.17 -0.42 -4.51
C LEU A 18 9.18 0.72 -4.55
N SER A 19 9.80 0.92 -5.72
CA SER A 19 10.65 2.08 -6.03
C SER A 19 9.97 2.94 -7.09
N PHE A 20 10.01 4.26 -6.92
CA PHE A 20 9.40 5.21 -7.85
C PHE A 20 10.45 5.95 -8.67
N GLY A 21 10.21 6.01 -9.98
CA GLY A 21 10.98 6.85 -10.89
C GLY A 21 10.43 8.27 -10.98
N ALA A 22 11.14 9.14 -11.68
CA ALA A 22 10.64 10.46 -12.03
C ALA A 22 9.51 10.38 -13.08
N GLY A 23 8.63 11.38 -13.08
CA GLY A 23 7.54 11.50 -14.05
C GLY A 23 6.28 10.74 -13.64
N LEU A 24 5.67 10.03 -14.59
CA LEU A 24 4.38 9.36 -14.41
C LEU A 24 4.58 7.89 -14.05
N THR A 25 4.05 7.49 -12.89
CA THR A 25 3.90 6.08 -12.52
C THR A 25 2.48 5.61 -12.84
N VAL A 26 2.35 4.55 -13.63
CA VAL A 26 1.05 3.97 -14.00
C VAL A 26 0.85 2.65 -13.26
N LEU A 27 -0.23 2.56 -12.49
CA LEU A 27 -0.66 1.36 -11.78
C LEU A 27 -1.77 0.66 -12.57
N THR A 28 -1.49 -0.56 -13.04
CA THR A 28 -2.44 -1.44 -13.74
C THR A 28 -2.69 -2.72 -12.94
N GLY A 29 -3.69 -3.49 -13.34
CA GLY A 29 -4.02 -4.76 -12.71
C GLY A 29 -5.19 -5.43 -13.41
N GLU A 30 -5.36 -6.73 -13.17
CA GLU A 30 -6.51 -7.51 -13.65
C GLU A 30 -7.79 -7.13 -12.91
N THR A 31 -7.68 -6.82 -11.63
CA THR A 31 -8.79 -6.38 -10.76
C THR A 31 -8.45 -5.07 -10.06
N GLY A 32 -9.47 -4.41 -9.52
CA GLY A 32 -9.30 -3.17 -8.75
C GLY A 32 -8.69 -3.37 -7.36
N ALA A 33 -8.76 -4.57 -6.79
CA ALA A 33 -8.42 -4.81 -5.38
C ALA A 33 -6.96 -4.45 -5.06
N GLY A 34 -6.00 -4.96 -5.82
CA GLY A 34 -4.57 -4.66 -5.59
C GLY A 34 -4.25 -3.17 -5.76
N LYS A 35 -4.90 -2.50 -6.72
CA LYS A 35 -4.71 -1.06 -6.95
C LYS A 35 -5.27 -0.22 -5.81
N SER A 36 -6.47 -0.55 -5.31
CA SER A 36 -7.04 0.15 -4.15
C SER A 36 -6.19 -0.02 -2.90
N ILE A 37 -5.72 -1.24 -2.61
CA ILE A 37 -4.82 -1.51 -1.47
C ILE A 37 -3.55 -0.65 -1.53
N LEU A 38 -2.96 -0.50 -2.72
CA LEU A 38 -1.78 0.36 -2.91
C LEU A 38 -2.09 1.85 -2.67
N LEU A 39 -3.24 2.32 -3.13
CA LEU A 39 -3.67 3.71 -2.89
C LEU A 39 -4.00 3.97 -1.42
N ASP A 40 -4.62 3.02 -0.73
CA ASP A 40 -4.88 3.11 0.70
C ASP A 40 -3.58 3.15 1.50
N SER A 41 -2.62 2.30 1.13
CA SER A 41 -1.28 2.26 1.75
C SER A 41 -0.52 3.57 1.52
N LEU A 42 -0.58 4.12 0.31
CA LEU A 42 0.01 5.43 0.01
C LEU A 42 -0.69 6.55 0.79
N GLY A 43 -2.01 6.51 0.90
CA GLY A 43 -2.78 7.46 1.71
C GLY A 43 -2.35 7.43 3.18
N LEU A 44 -2.20 6.23 3.74
CA LEU A 44 -1.73 6.02 5.11
C LEU A 44 -0.33 6.62 5.32
N ALA A 45 0.60 6.38 4.38
CA ALA A 45 1.96 6.96 4.42
C ALA A 45 1.96 8.50 4.37
N LEU A 46 0.93 9.09 3.74
CA LEU A 46 0.73 10.54 3.65
C LEU A 46 -0.09 11.12 4.82
N GLY A 47 -0.46 10.31 5.82
CA GLY A 47 -1.18 10.75 7.01
C GLY A 47 -2.70 10.65 6.93
N ALA A 48 -3.24 9.89 5.96
CA ALA A 48 -4.66 9.53 5.99
C ALA A 48 -5.00 8.74 7.27
N ARG A 49 -6.26 8.79 7.67
CA ARG A 49 -6.73 8.08 8.86
C ARG A 49 -6.49 6.58 8.71
N ALA A 50 -5.84 5.99 9.70
CA ALA A 50 -5.66 4.54 9.77
C ALA A 50 -7.00 3.82 10.03
N ASP A 51 -7.23 2.75 9.30
CA ASP A 51 -8.36 1.83 9.46
C ASP A 51 -7.84 0.46 9.91
N ALA A 52 -8.44 -0.11 10.95
CA ALA A 52 -8.11 -1.46 11.42
C ALA A 52 -8.40 -2.53 10.36
N GLY A 53 -9.34 -2.28 9.44
CA GLY A 53 -9.61 -3.15 8.30
C GLY A 53 -8.45 -3.28 7.30
N LEU A 54 -7.44 -2.42 7.41
CA LEU A 54 -6.22 -2.53 6.61
C LEU A 54 -5.27 -3.61 7.13
N VAL A 55 -5.37 -4.03 8.40
CA VAL A 55 -4.51 -5.09 8.92
C VAL A 55 -4.87 -6.41 8.27
N ARG A 56 -3.88 -7.06 7.66
CA ARG A 56 -4.04 -8.37 7.03
C ARG A 56 -4.55 -9.39 8.04
N ALA A 57 -5.47 -10.24 7.61
CA ALA A 57 -6.01 -11.31 8.45
C ALA A 57 -4.89 -12.21 8.98
N GLY A 58 -4.82 -12.35 10.31
CA GLY A 58 -3.80 -13.14 11.00
C GLY A 58 -2.50 -12.39 11.32
N ALA A 59 -2.40 -11.09 11.00
CA ALA A 59 -1.32 -10.23 11.45
C ALA A 59 -1.75 -9.35 12.64
N ASP A 60 -0.81 -9.01 13.52
CA ASP A 60 -1.07 -8.16 14.69
C ASP A 60 -1.07 -6.67 14.35
N GLN A 61 -0.39 -6.28 13.27
CA GLN A 61 -0.26 -4.89 12.83
C GLN A 61 0.03 -4.81 11.33
N ALA A 62 -0.12 -3.61 10.79
CA ALA A 62 0.30 -3.26 9.43
C ALA A 62 1.17 -2.01 9.45
N SER A 63 2.05 -1.85 8.47
CA SER A 63 2.91 -0.67 8.34
C SER A 63 3.21 -0.33 6.89
N VAL A 64 3.46 0.95 6.61
CA VAL A 64 3.77 1.50 5.28
C VAL A 64 4.92 2.50 5.33
#